data_AF-A0A7C7QBQ5-F1
#
_entry.id   AF-A0A7C7QBQ5-F1
#
_cell.length_a   1.000
_cell.length_b   1.000
_cell.length_c   1.000
_cell.angle_alpha   90.00
_cell.angle_beta   90.00
_cell.angle_gamma   90.00
#
_symmetry.space_group_name_H-M   'P 1'
#
loop_
_entity.id
_entity.type
_entity.pdbx_description
1 polymer ?
#
loop_
_entity_poly.entity_id
_entity_poly.type
_entity_poly.pdbx_seq_one_letter_code
_entity_poly.pdbx_strand_id
1 'polypeptide(L)' 'MKRVLLWLDTRRLATAILFVAIFAMAVRAPADTDTWWHLKAGQVTLESGHILQSDLFSHTRYGAHWVNHSWLSQVILYL' A
#
# COMPACT_ATOMS: atom_id res chain seq x y z
N MET A 1 36.72 9.04 -1.73
CA MET A 1 36.21 8.26 -2.88
C MET A 1 36.85 6.88 -3.02
N LYS A 2 38.19 6.74 -3.08
CA LYS A 2 38.85 5.42 -3.30
C LYS A 2 38.53 4.35 -2.24
N ARG A 3 38.34 4.73 -0.97
CA ARG A 3 37.98 3.81 0.13
C ARG A 3 36.58 3.18 0.02
N VAL A 4 35.63 3.90 -0.58
CA VAL A 4 34.24 3.41 -0.74
C VAL A 4 34.19 2.37 -1.87
N LEU A 5 34.90 2.62 -2.98
CA LEU A 5 34.99 1.66 -4.07
C LEU A 5 35.70 0.36 -3.65
N LEU A 6 36.72 0.43 -2.78
CA LEU A 6 37.39 -0.76 -2.24
C LEU A 6 36.50 -1.59 -1.31
N TRP A 7 35.38 -1.04 -0.83
CA TRP A 7 34.43 -1.71 0.05
C TRP A 7 33.25 -2.34 -0.70
N LEU A 8 33.07 -2.02 -1.99
CA LEU A 8 32.04 -2.57 -2.86
C LEU A 8 32.59 -3.81 -3.59
N ASP A 9 32.66 -4.94 -2.89
CA ASP A 9 32.83 -6.22 -3.58
C ASP A 9 31.58 -6.58 -4.39
N THR A 10 31.72 -7.51 -5.33
CA THR A 10 30.63 -7.91 -6.24
C THR A 10 29.35 -8.29 -5.50
N ARG A 11 29.44 -8.94 -4.33
CA ARG A 11 28.27 -9.35 -3.55
C ARG A 11 27.56 -8.16 -2.94
N ARG A 12 28.30 -7.20 -2.36
CA ARG A 12 27.74 -5.96 -1.81
C ARG A 12 27.09 -5.11 -2.89
N LEU A 13 27.73 -4.99 -4.05
CA LEU A 13 27.17 -4.27 -5.19
C LEU A 13 25.89 -4.93 -5.70
N ALA A 14 25.90 -6.26 -5.90
CA ALA A 14 24.71 -7.00 -6.33
C ALA A 14 23.56 -6.87 -5.32
N THR A 15 23.86 -6.94 -4.02
CA THR A 15 22.87 -6.74 -2.95
C THR A 15 22.27 -5.34 -3.00
N ALA A 16 23.11 -4.31 -3.14
CA ALA A 16 22.64 -2.93 -3.27
C ALA A 16 21.75 -2.75 -4.50
N ILE A 17 22.16 -3.29 -5.66
CA ILE A 17 21.36 -3.24 -6.89
C ILE A 17 20.01 -3.94 -6.70
N LEU A 18 19.99 -5.11 -6.07
CA LEU A 18 18.75 -5.85 -5.79
C LEU A 18 17.77 -5.00 -4.98
N PHE A 19 18.20 -4.42 -3.86
CA PHE A 19 17.32 -3.61 -3.02
C PHE A 19 16.89 -2.31 -3.71
N VAL A 20 17.77 -1.68 -4.49
CA VAL A 20 17.41 -0.51 -5.31
C VAL A 20 16.36 -0.89 -6.36
N ALA A 21 16.50 -2.05 -7.01
CA ALA A 21 15.54 -2.53 -8.00
C ALA A 21 14.18 -2.86 -7.37
N ILE A 22 14.16 -3.51 -6.21
CA ILE A 22 12.93 -3.78 -5.45
C ILE A 22 12.26 -2.46 -5.05
N PHE A 23 13.01 -1.51 -4.51
CA PHE A 23 12.49 -0.19 -4.15
C PHE A 23 11.92 0.55 -5.36
N ALA A 24 12.64 0.57 -6.48
CA ALA A 24 12.20 1.20 -7.72
C ALA A 24 10.89 0.59 -8.24
N MET A 25 10.69 -0.72 -8.07
CA MET A 25 9.43 -1.39 -8.40
C MET A 25 8.31 -1.04 -7.42
N ALA A 26 8.61 -0.94 -6.13
CA ALA A 26 7.62 -0.70 -5.06
C ALA A 26 7.07 0.73 -5.03
N VAL A 27 7.86 1.73 -5.44
CA VAL A 27 7.44 3.16 -5.44
C VAL A 27 6.49 3.52 -6.60
N ARG A 28 6.29 2.60 -7.54
CA ARG A 28 5.35 2.82 -8.65
C ARG A 28 3.93 2.99 -8.10
N ALA A 29 3.12 3.77 -8.82
CA ALA A 29 1.70 3.85 -8.53
C ALA A 29 1.10 2.44 -8.49
N PRO A 30 0.28 2.11 -7.47
CA PRO A 30 -0.36 0.81 -7.37
C PRO A 30 -1.13 0.48 -8.65
N ALA A 31 -0.86 -0.71 -9.21
CA ALA A 31 -1.54 -1.20 -10.40
C ALA A 31 -2.91 -1.83 -10.06
N ASP A 32 -3.14 -2.09 -8.78
CA ASP A 32 -4.35 -2.73 -8.28
C ASP A 32 -5.54 -1.75 -8.34
N THR A 33 -6.63 -2.18 -8.97
CA THR A 33 -7.84 -1.36 -9.15
C THR A 33 -8.54 -1.02 -7.84
N ASP A 34 -8.34 -1.83 -6.81
CA ASP A 34 -9.00 -1.69 -5.51
C ASP A 34 -8.22 -0.77 -4.57
N THR A 35 -7.03 -0.31 -4.96
CA THR A 35 -6.23 0.66 -4.19
C THR A 35 -7.09 1.85 -3.74
N TRP A 36 -7.85 2.44 -4.66
CA TRP A 36 -8.71 3.59 -4.37
C TRP A 36 -9.87 3.22 -3.44
N TRP A 37 -10.38 2.00 -3.55
CA TRP A 37 -11.39 1.47 -2.64
C TRP A 37 -10.84 1.39 -1.22
N HIS A 38 -9.63 0.85 -1.05
CA HIS A 38 -8.97 0.75 0.25
C HIS A 38 -8.72 2.13 0.87
N LEU A 39 -8.19 3.08 0.10
CA LEU A 39 -7.95 4.44 0.56
C LEU A 39 -9.26 5.14 0.96
N LYS A 40 -10.32 5.00 0.15
CA LYS A 40 -11.61 5.64 0.44
C LYS A 40 -12.32 4.99 1.64
N ALA A 41 -12.25 3.67 1.77
CA ALA A 41 -12.78 2.96 2.94
C ALA A 41 -12.05 3.37 4.23
N GLY A 42 -10.72 3.54 4.16
CA GLY A 42 -9.90 4.06 5.26
C GLY A 42 -10.29 5.48 5.65
N GLN A 43 -10.42 6.36 4.66
CA GLN A 43 -10.90 7.73 4.85
C GLN A 43 -12.25 7.77 5.57
N VAL A 44 -13.25 7.05 5.05
CA VAL A 44 -14.61 7.04 5.62
C VAL A 44 -14.61 6.48 7.04
N THR A 45 -13.82 5.42 7.28
CA THR A 45 -13.68 4.85 8.62
C THR A 45 -13.06 5.84 9.60
N LEU A 46 -12.04 6.58 9.18
CA LEU A 46 -11.37 7.59 10.01
C LEU A 46 -12.27 8.80 10.27
N GLU A 47 -12.97 9.32 9.25
CA GLU A 47 -13.86 10.48 9.34
C GLU A 47 -15.12 10.22 10.17
N SER A 48 -15.73 9.04 10.01
CA SER A 48 -16.91 8.65 10.80
C SER A 48 -16.55 8.15 12.20
N GLY A 49 -15.30 7.75 12.42
CA GLY A 49 -14.85 7.09 13.65
C GLY A 49 -15.47 5.70 13.84
N HIS A 50 -16.10 5.11 12.83
CA HIS A 50 -16.77 3.82 12.88
C HIS A 50 -16.28 2.93 11.74
N ILE A 51 -16.10 1.64 11.99
CA ILE A 51 -15.68 0.69 10.96
C ILE A 51 -16.74 0.64 9.86
N LEU A 52 -16.33 0.80 8.61
CA LEU A 52 -17.24 0.69 7.47
C LEU A 52 -17.76 -0.75 7.33
N GLN A 53 -19.05 -0.94 7.65
CA GLN A 53 -19.74 -2.25 7.66
C GLN A 53 -20.76 -2.44 6.51
N SER A 54 -20.84 -1.47 5.61
CA SER A 54 -21.69 -1.51 4.43
C SER A 54 -20.91 -1.13 3.19
N ASP A 55 -21.28 -1.73 2.05
CA ASP A 55 -20.65 -1.44 0.77
C ASP A 55 -21.22 -0.13 0.18
N LEU A 56 -20.40 0.93 0.19
CA LEU A 56 -20.78 2.25 -0.32
C LEU A 56 -20.33 2.49 -1.77
N PHE A 57 -19.50 1.62 -2.34
CA PHE A 57 -18.78 1.91 -3.57
C PHE A 57 -19.21 1.00 -4.73
N SER A 58 -19.75 -0.19 -4.44
CA SER A 58 -20.28 -1.09 -5.47
C SER A 58 -21.51 -0.50 -6.14
N HIS A 59 -21.50 -0.45 -7.48
CA HIS A 59 -22.70 -0.13 -8.25
C HIS A 59 -23.82 -1.17 -8.04
N THR A 60 -23.49 -2.46 -8.00
CA THR A 60 -24.49 -3.55 -7.98
C THR A 60 -24.87 -4.03 -6.59
N ARG A 61 -24.09 -3.66 -5.57
CA ARG A 61 -24.27 -4.09 -4.17
C ARG A 61 -24.29 -2.94 -3.17
N TYR A 62 -24.62 -1.74 -3.63
CA TYR A 62 -24.72 -0.56 -2.77
C TYR A 62 -25.60 -0.83 -1.54
N GLY A 63 -25.10 -0.52 -0.35
CA GLY A 63 -25.76 -0.70 0.93
C GLY A 63 -25.74 -2.13 1.48
N ALA A 64 -25.17 -3.11 0.76
CA ALA A 64 -25.08 -4.48 1.26
C ALA A 64 -24.16 -4.56 2.48
N HIS A 65 -24.45 -5.49 3.40
CA HIS A 65 -23.59 -5.75 4.54
C HIS A 65 -22.21 -6.23 4.07
N TRP A 66 -21.16 -5.59 4.60
CA TRP A 66 -19.77 -5.90 4.29
C TRP A 66 -18.96 -6.10 5.58
N VAL A 67 -18.45 -7.31 5.77
CA VAL A 67 -17.48 -7.60 6.83
C VAL A 67 -16.10 -7.16 6.36
N ASN A 68 -15.78 -5.90 6.64
CA ASN A 68 -14.50 -5.30 6.26
C ASN A 68 -13.37 -5.77 7.19
N HIS A 69 -12.76 -6.92 6.90
CA HIS A 69 -11.62 -7.44 7.66
C HIS A 69 -10.33 -6.61 7.50
N SER A 70 -10.28 -5.74 6.49
CA SER A 70 -9.12 -4.90 6.16
C SER A 70 -9.25 -3.48 6.71
N TRP A 71 -10.23 -3.20 7.56
CA TRP A 71 -10.51 -1.82 8.01
C TRP A 71 -9.29 -1.14 8.64
N LEU A 72 -8.52 -1.85 9.48
CA LEU A 72 -7.38 -1.26 10.16
C LEU A 72 -6.23 -0.96 9.19
N SER A 73 -5.96 -1.86 8.23
CA SER A 73 -4.94 -1.61 7.21
C SER A 73 -5.37 -0.48 6.26
N GLN A 74 -6.65 -0.39 5.92
CA GLN A 74 -7.20 0.71 5.12
C GLN A 74 -7.03 2.07 5.82
N VAL A 75 -7.26 2.15 7.13
CA VAL A 75 -6.99 3.37 7.91
C VAL A 75 -5.50 3.73 7.85
N ILE A 76 -4.61 2.77 8.05
CA ILE A 76 -3.15 3.00 7.98
C ILE A 76 -2.73 3.45 6.56
N LEU A 77 -3.30 2.85 5.52
CA LEU A 77 -3.00 3.21 4.13
C LEU A 77 -3.48 4.61 3.74
N TYR A 78 -4.56 5.08 4.36
CA TYR A 78 -5.09 6.42 4.12
C TYR A 78 -4.26 7.53 4.80
N LEU A 79 -3.58 7.22 5.91
CA LEU A 79 -2.69 8.12 6.64
C LEU A 79 -1.33 8.29 5.93
#